data_AF-A0A7Y6A7Y6-F1
#
_entry.id   AF-A0A7Y6A7Y6-F1
#
_cell.length_a   1.000
_cell.length_b   1.000
_cell.length_c   1.000
_cell.angle_alpha   90.00
_cell.angle_beta   90.00
_cell.angle_gamma   90.00
#
_symmetry.space_group_name_H-M   'P 1'
#
loop_
_entity.id
_entity.type
_entity.pdbx_description
1 polymer ?
#
loop_
_entity_poly.entity_id
_entity_poly.type
_entity_poly.pdbx_seq_one_letter_code
_entity_poly.pdbx_strand_id
1 'polypeptide(L)' 'MRPATTSAPKPGVCEIVSNAGNCYNDGQFCRKADLGRSTHAGNGEWITCVRDGDRYRWDVV' A
#
# COMPACT_ATOMS: atom_id res chain seq x y z
N MET A 1 16.04 23.13 9.40
CA MET A 1 14.99 22.61 8.50
C MET A 1 15.42 21.21 8.08
N ARG A 2 14.78 20.16 8.57
CA ARG A 2 15.04 18.79 8.07
C ARG A 2 14.11 18.64 6.88
N PRO A 3 14.60 18.55 5.62
CA PRO A 3 13.75 17.99 4.59
C PRO A 3 13.53 16.56 5.06
N ALA A 4 12.34 16.26 5.58
CA ALA A 4 11.86 14.90 5.56
C ALA A 4 12.02 14.52 4.09
N THR A 5 12.92 13.58 3.82
CA THR A 5 13.05 12.94 2.53
C THR A 5 11.65 12.45 2.19
N THR A 6 10.93 13.28 1.44
CA THR A 6 9.82 12.82 0.63
C THR A 6 10.55 11.95 -0.37
N SER A 7 10.73 10.69 0.00
CA SER A 7 10.82 9.62 -0.98
C SER A 7 9.53 9.78 -1.76
N ALA A 8 9.55 10.64 -2.79
CA ALA A 8 8.56 10.61 -3.83
C ALA A 8 8.52 9.13 -4.19
N PRO A 9 7.38 8.43 -4.05
CA PRO A 9 7.33 7.05 -4.44
C PRO A 9 7.88 7.05 -5.86
N LYS A 10 8.96 6.30 -6.09
CA LYS A 10 9.39 6.03 -7.46
C LYS A 10 8.11 5.69 -8.20
N PRO A 11 7.87 6.20 -9.43
CA PRO A 11 6.81 5.69 -10.27
C PRO A 11 7.13 4.23 -10.54
N GLY A 12 6.74 3.40 -9.59
CA GLY A 12 7.26 2.09 -9.31
C GLY A 12 6.04 1.31 -8.90
N VAL A 13 5.22 1.02 -9.90
CA VAL A 13 4.29 -0.11 -9.95
C VAL A 13 3.27 -0.22 -8.80
N CYS A 14 3.01 0.84 -8.03
CA CYS A 14 1.88 0.89 -7.11
C CYS A 14 0.58 1.03 -7.92
N GLU A 15 0.10 -0.08 -8.48
CA GLU A 15 -1.14 -0.14 -9.28
C GLU A 15 -2.35 0.31 -8.45
N ILE A 16 -2.29 0.08 -7.14
CA ILE A 16 -3.33 0.47 -6.19
C ILE A 16 -2.77 1.52 -5.24
N VAL A 17 -3.41 2.68 -5.22
CA VAL A 17 -3.05 3.81 -4.34
C VAL A 17 -4.19 4.16 -3.37
N SER A 18 -3.79 4.70 -2.23
CA SER A 18 -4.69 5.30 -1.25
C SER A 18 -5.50 6.45 -1.86
N ASN A 19 -6.57 6.87 -1.18
CA ASN A 19 -7.43 7.96 -1.69
C ASN A 19 -6.70 9.30 -1.81
N ALA A 20 -5.58 9.43 -1.10
CA ALA A 20 -4.69 10.59 -1.16
C ALA A 20 -3.66 10.50 -2.30
N GLY A 21 -3.69 9.43 -3.12
CA GLY A 21 -2.71 9.21 -4.19
C GLY A 21 -1.36 8.67 -3.72
N ASN A 22 -1.25 8.24 -2.45
CA ASN A 22 -0.03 7.63 -1.91
C ASN A 22 -0.07 6.10 -2.08
N CYS A 23 1.07 5.47 -2.34
CA CYS A 23 1.18 4.01 -2.35
C CYS A 23 0.75 3.40 -1.00
N TYR A 24 0.20 2.19 -1.06
CA TYR A 24 -0.02 1.40 0.14
C TYR A 24 1.30 0.83 0.68
N ASN A 25 1.30 0.44 1.95
CA ASN A 25 2.43 -0.21 2.61
C ASN A 25 1.90 -1.37 3.45
N ASP A 26 2.79 -2.26 3.87
CA ASP A 26 2.47 -3.31 4.83
C ASP A 26 1.77 -2.75 6.09
N GLY A 27 0.79 -3.49 6.60
CA GLY A 27 0.02 -3.08 7.77
C GLY A 27 -0.96 -1.94 7.53
N GLN A 28 -0.99 -1.31 6.35
CA GLN A 28 -2.03 -0.32 6.03
C GLN A 28 -3.38 -0.99 5.79
N PHE A 29 -4.44 -0.27 6.14
CA PHE A 29 -5.80 -0.72 5.85
C PHE A 29 -6.09 -0.60 4.35
N CYS A 30 -6.43 -1.74 3.73
CA CYS A 30 -6.89 -1.77 2.36
C CYS A 30 -8.39 -1.54 2.26
N ARG A 31 -8.86 -1.13 1.08
CA ARG A 31 -10.30 -0.96 0.85
C ARG A 31 -10.93 -2.33 0.69
N LYS A 32 -12.20 -2.44 1.09
CA LYS A 32 -13.00 -3.65 0.84
C LYS A 32 -13.08 -4.02 -0.65
N ALA A 33 -13.04 -3.03 -1.53
CA ALA A 33 -13.04 -3.23 -2.99
C ALA A 33 -11.74 -3.84 -3.52
N ASP A 34 -10.63 -3.67 -2.79
CA ASP A 34 -9.32 -4.19 -3.16
C ASP A 34 -9.02 -5.53 -2.48
N LEU A 35 -10.00 -6.12 -1.79
CA LEU A 35 -9.83 -7.40 -1.10
C LEU A 35 -9.45 -8.52 -2.06
N GLY A 36 -8.32 -9.17 -1.81
CA GLY A 36 -7.74 -10.20 -2.66
C GLY A 36 -6.96 -9.66 -3.87
N ARG A 37 -6.80 -8.35 -3.99
CA ARG A 37 -5.88 -7.75 -4.96
C ARG A 37 -4.48 -7.64 -4.38
N SER A 38 -3.50 -7.62 -5.26
CA SER A 38 -2.09 -7.43 -4.94
C SER A 38 -1.57 -6.20 -5.67
N THR A 39 -0.67 -5.46 -5.04
CA THR A 39 -0.01 -4.27 -5.60
C THR A 39 1.42 -4.20 -5.09
N HIS A 40 2.26 -3.37 -5.71
CA HIS A 40 3.50 -2.98 -5.06
C HIS A 40 3.24 -1.92 -4.00
N ALA A 41 3.92 -2.06 -2.88
CA ALA A 41 3.99 -1.08 -1.81
C ALA A 41 4.93 0.08 -2.18
N GLY A 42 4.89 1.16 -1.41
CA GLY A 42 5.74 2.34 -1.63
C GLY A 42 7.24 2.08 -1.54
N ASN A 43 7.63 0.99 -0.86
CA ASN A 43 9.00 0.47 -0.80
C ASN A 43 9.37 -0.46 -1.98
N GLY A 44 8.43 -0.78 -2.86
CA GLY A 44 8.62 -1.71 -3.99
C GLY A 44 8.39 -3.18 -3.64
N GLU A 45 7.84 -3.47 -2.47
CA GLU A 45 7.53 -4.84 -2.03
C GLU A 45 6.16 -5.29 -2.53
N TRP A 46 5.96 -6.59 -2.75
CA TRP A 46 4.65 -7.12 -3.12
C TRP A 46 3.76 -7.23 -1.88
N ILE A 47 2.62 -6.56 -1.93
CA ILE A 47 1.61 -6.61 -0.87
C ILE A 47 0.28 -7.10 -1.42
N THR A 48 -0.43 -7.88 -0.64
CA THR A 48 -1.77 -8.39 -0.95
C THR A 48 -2.76 -7.95 0.12
N CYS A 49 -3.91 -7.45 -0.31
CA CYS A 49 -4.97 -7.06 0.60
C CYS A 49 -5.67 -8.32 1.10
N VAL A 50 -5.44 -8.63 2.37
CA VAL A 50 -6.03 -9.79 3.04
C VAL A 50 -7.03 -9.33 4.09
N ARG A 51 -8.01 -10.19 4.35
CA ARG A 51 -8.95 -9.97 5.45
C ARG A 51 -8.31 -10.42 6.75
N ASP A 52 -8.11 -9.48 7.67
CA ASP A 52 -7.67 -9.74 9.03
C ASP A 52 -8.81 -9.46 10.00
N GLY A 53 -9.59 -10.51 10.28
CA GLY A 53 -10.80 -10.44 11.10
C GLY A 53 -11.87 -9.51 10.47
N ASP A 54 -12.20 -8.43 11.18
CA ASP A 54 -13.19 -7.43 10.74
C ASP A 54 -12.61 -6.33 9.84
N ARG A 55 -11.29 -6.29 9.69
CA ARG A 55 -10.60 -5.27 8.90
C ARG A 55 -9.86 -5.89 7.72
N TYR A 56 -9.53 -5.06 6.75
CA TYR A 56 -8.76 -5.46 5.59
C TYR A 56 -7.41 -4.76 5.68
N ARG A 57 -6.32 -5.52 5.59
CA ARG A 57 -4.96 -4.98 5.68
C ARG A 57 -4.11 -5.47 4.51
N TRP A 58 -3.20 -4.63 4.08
CA TRP A 58 -2.14 -5.00 3.15
C TRP A 58 -1.09 -5.80 3.92
N ASP A 59 -0.82 -7.01 3.44
CA ASP A 59 0.14 -7.94 4.03
C ASP A 59 1.19 -8.30 2.97
N VAL A 60 2.45 -8.38 3.40
CA VAL A 60 3.56 -8.73 2.51
C VAL A 60 3.47 -10.21 2.19
N VAL A 61 3.58 -10.55 0.90
CA VAL A 61 3.55 -11.94 0.42
C VAL A 61 4.92 -12.40 -0.05
#